data_AF-M8CWS9-F1
#
_entry.id   AF-M8CWS9-F1
#
_cell.length_a   1.000
_cell.length_b   1.000
_cell.length_c   1.000
_cell.angle_alpha   90.00
_cell.angle_beta   90.00
_cell.angle_gamma   90.00
#
_symmetry.space_group_name_H-M   'P 1'
#
loop_
_entity.id
_entity.type
_entity.pdbx_description
1 polymer ?
#
loop_
_entity_poly.entity_id
_entity_poly.type
_entity_poly.pdbx_seq_one_letter_code
_entity_poly.pdbx_strand_id
1 'polypeptide(L)' 'MEKSMKGENNKINILSDLYTKLVVETDEDNPETIAVITDTDVIPADGYRVRLTPKYD' A
#
# COMPACT_ATOMS: atom_id res chain seq x y z
N MET A 1 6.77 -22.32 -23.96
CA MET A 1 7.47 -22.04 -22.69
C MET A 1 7.14 -20.61 -22.34
N GLU A 2 6.31 -20.38 -21.34
CA GLU A 2 6.29 -19.12 -20.58
C GLU A 2 5.80 -19.50 -19.20
N LYS A 3 6.75 -19.68 -18.28
CA LYS A 3 6.42 -19.93 -16.88
C LYS A 3 5.80 -18.65 -16.36
N SER A 4 4.50 -18.71 -16.07
CA SER A 4 3.81 -17.73 -15.24
C SER A 4 4.61 -17.58 -13.94
N MET A 5 5.28 -16.44 -13.79
CA MET A 5 5.89 -16.04 -12.53
C MET A 5 4.75 -15.71 -11.58
N LYS A 6 4.29 -16.74 -10.88
CA LYS A 6 3.42 -16.68 -9.73
C LYS A 6 4.10 -15.75 -8.72
N GLY A 7 3.68 -14.48 -8.70
CA GLY A 7 4.22 -13.45 -7.82
C GLY A 7 4.27 -13.99 -6.40
N GLU A 8 5.50 -14.16 -5.90
CA GLU A 8 5.74 -14.44 -4.50
C GLU A 8 5.03 -13.35 -3.68
N ASN A 9 4.47 -13.74 -2.54
CA ASN A 9 3.79 -12.82 -1.63
C ASN A 9 4.76 -11.72 -1.20
N ASN A 10 4.79 -10.59 -1.91
CA ASN A 10 5.50 -9.37 -1.56
C ASN A 10 4.81 -8.73 -0.34
N LYS A 11 4.88 -9.41 0.80
CA LYS A 11 4.48 -8.86 2.09
C LYS A 11 5.51 -7.82 2.48
N ILE A 12 5.18 -6.55 2.25
CA ILE A 12 5.97 -5.43 2.75
C ILE A 12 5.60 -5.24 4.22
N ASN A 13 6.59 -5.29 5.11
CA ASN A 13 6.38 -5.12 6.55
C ASN A 13 6.28 -3.62 6.89
N ILE A 14 5.13 -3.02 6.55
CA ILE A 14 4.90 -1.57 6.51
C ILE A 14 4.83 -0.93 7.91
N LEU A 15 4.28 -1.62 8.91
CA LEU A 15 4.14 -1.11 10.29
C LEU A 15 5.28 -1.63 11.19
N SER A 16 6.52 -1.42 10.77
CA SER A 16 7.73 -1.75 11.54
C SER A 16 8.55 -0.49 11.82
N ASP A 17 9.51 -0.58 12.73
CA ASP A 17 10.41 0.54 13.10
C ASP A 17 11.26 1.09 11.94
N LEU A 18 11.18 0.47 10.76
CA LEU A 18 11.99 0.81 9.58
C LEU A 18 11.34 1.86 8.68
N TYR A 19 10.01 2.06 8.75
CA TYR A 19 9.28 2.93 7.83
C TYR A 19 8.21 3.74 8.56
N THR A 20 8.15 5.05 8.29
CA THR A 20 7.19 5.98 8.91
C THR A 20 6.05 6.40 7.97
N LYS A 21 6.18 6.10 6.68
CA LYS A 21 5.25 6.51 5.64
C LYS A 21 5.20 5.49 4.51
N LEU A 22 4.01 5.11 4.10
CA LEU A 22 3.74 4.37 2.87
C LEU A 22 2.98 5.28 1.91
N VAL A 23 3.46 5.35 0.68
CA VAL A 23 2.75 6.00 -0.44
C VAL A 23 2.37 4.90 -1.42
N VAL A 24 1.09 4.84 -1.76
CA VAL A 24 0.57 3.95 -2.80
C VAL A 24 0.31 4.82 -4.03
N GLU A 25 0.94 4.46 -5.14
CA GLU A 25 0.85 5.18 -6.42
C GLU A 25 0.65 4.21 -7.58
N THR A 26 0.17 4.73 -8.71
CA THR A 26 0.11 4.00 -9.97
C THR A 26 1.50 3.82 -10.56
N ASP A 27 1.73 2.70 -11.24
CA ASP A 27 3.00 2.39 -11.91
C ASP A 27 2.92 2.81 -13.39
N GLU A 28 2.79 4.11 -13.62
CA GLU A 28 2.74 4.73 -14.95
C GLU A 28 3.73 5.90 -15.05
N ASP A 29 4.04 6.37 -16.26
CA ASP A 29 5.05 7.41 -16.49
C ASP A 29 4.80 8.71 -15.69
N ASN A 30 3.53 9.00 -15.38
CA ASN A 30 3.10 10.08 -14.49
C ASN A 30 2.30 9.48 -13.33
N PRO A 31 2.96 9.07 -12.24
CA PRO A 31 2.30 8.33 -11.17
C PRO A 31 1.27 9.21 -10.43
N GLU A 32 0.08 8.65 -10.23
CA GLU A 32 -0.98 9.23 -9.42
C GLU A 32 -0.94 8.63 -8.01
N THR A 33 -0.90 9.49 -6.99
CA THR A 33 -0.99 9.04 -5.59
C THR A 33 -2.41 8.58 -5.29
N ILE A 34 -2.55 7.33 -4.86
CA ILE A 34 -3.82 6.71 -4.45
C ILE A 34 -4.06 6.92 -2.96
N ALA A 35 -3.02 6.75 -2.13
CA ALA A 35 -3.13 6.94 -0.69
C ALA A 35 -1.77 7.21 -0.05
N VAL A 36 -1.80 7.97 1.05
CA VAL A 36 -0.68 8.16 1.96
C VAL A 36 -1.07 7.59 3.32
N ILE A 37 -0.24 6.70 3.85
CA ILE A 37 -0.43 6.04 5.14
C ILE A 37 0.74 6.41 6.04
N THR A 38 0.46 6.94 7.22
CA THR A 38 1.44 7.23 8.28
C THR A 38 1.20 6.29 9.47
N ASP A 39 1.92 6.52 10.57
CA ASP A 39 1.72 5.83 11.84
C ASP A 39 0.32 6.04 12.45
N THR A 40 -0.31 7.16 12.12
CA THR A 40 -1.50 7.69 12.78
C THR A 40 -2.67 7.87 11.84
N ASP A 41 -2.41 8.11 10.55
CA ASP A 41 -3.42 8.53 9.60
C ASP A 41 -3.38 7.72 8.30
N VAL A 42 -4.54 7.67 7.64
CA VAL A 42 -4.64 7.25 6.24
C VAL A 42 -5.38 8.31 5.44
N ILE A 43 -4.71 8.86 4.45
CA ILE A 43 -5.21 9.93 3.58
C ILE A 43 -5.40 9.35 2.17
N PRO A 44 -6.63 8.97 1.77
CA PRO A 44 -6.90 8.55 0.40
C PRO A 44 -6.99 9.76 -0.54
N ALA A 45 -6.65 9.55 -1.82
CA ALA A 45 -6.96 10.49 -2.87
C ALA A 45 -8.47 10.54 -3.16
N ASP A 46 -8.92 11.63 -3.79
CA ASP A 46 -10.32 11.83 -4.14
C ASP A 46 -10.86 10.68 -5.01
N GLY A 47 -12.05 10.20 -4.68
CA GLY A 47 -12.68 9.08 -5.37
C GLY A 47 -12.22 7.69 -4.91
N TYR A 48 -11.19 7.60 -4.06
CA TYR A 48 -10.72 6.34 -3.49
C TYR A 48 -11.24 6.14 -2.06
N ARG A 49 -11.36 4.87 -1.64
CA ARG A 49 -11.81 4.49 -0.31
C ARG A 49 -10.80 3.55 0.35
N VAL A 50 -10.41 3.88 1.57
CA VAL A 50 -9.63 3.00 2.43
C VAL A 50 -10.55 2.22 3.37
N ARG A 51 -10.22 0.96 3.64
CA ARG A 51 -10.86 0.11 4.64
C ARG A 51 -9.81 -0.54 5.50
N LEU A 52 -9.89 -0.32 6.80
CA LEU A 52 -9.05 -0.98 7.80
C LEU A 52 -9.87 -2.08 8.47
N THR A 53 -9.27 -3.24 8.67
CA THR A 53 -9.83 -4.31 9.49
C THR A 53 -9.05 -4.33 10.80
N PRO A 54 -9.65 -3.93 11.93
CA PRO A 54 -8.96 -3.97 13.21
C PRO A 54 -8.64 -5.42 13.56
N LYS A 55 -7.50 -5.61 14.24
CA LYS A 55 -7.22 -6.88 14.89
C LYS A 55 -8.07 -6.94 16.16
N TYR A 56 -8.92 -7.95 16.26
CA TYR A 56 -9.65 -8.25 17.49
C TYR A 56 -8.78 -9.17 18.35
N ASP A 57 -8.76 -8.92 19.66
CA ASP A 57 -8.23 -9.84 20.68
C ASP A 57 -9.35 -10.79 21.11
#